data_AF-A0A4Q3DTL3-F1
#
_entry.id   AF-A0A4Q3DTL3-F1
#
_cell.length_a   1.000
_cell.length_b   1.000
_cell.length_c   1.000
_cell.angle_alpha   90.00
_cell.angle_beta   90.00
_cell.angle_gamma   90.00
#
_symmetry.space_group_name_H-M   'P 1'
#
loop_
_entity.id
_entity.type
_entity.pdbx_description
1 polymer ?
#
loop_
_entity_poly.entity_id
_entity_poly.type
_entity_poly.pdbx_seq_one_letter_code
_entity_poly.pdbx_strand_id
1 'polypeptide(L)'
;MTVRRQLEKSGVAIKIKVPVTEYIGVAVGTSITEEGVLSSSIELVHGDPELNYKVFEESGNGSVVAEWQNWGKKLRLPLYIKAGDGSMLPYSQQVSGVALGANVARRRVGHEVERRPRFLNRRQPGETA
;
A
#
# COMPACT_ATOMS: atom_id res chain seq x y z
N MET A 1 0.67 -12.13 -13.95
CA MET A 1 0.10 -13.23 -13.17
C MET A 1 -0.45 -14.32 -14.07
N THR A 2 -0.58 -15.55 -13.57
CA THR A 2 -1.10 -16.68 -14.37
C THR A 2 -2.46 -17.08 -13.83
N VAL A 3 -3.50 -16.93 -14.64
CA VAL A 3 -4.87 -17.34 -14.33
C VAL A 3 -5.14 -18.70 -14.96
N ARG A 4 -5.75 -19.62 -14.22
CA ARG A 4 -6.22 -20.91 -14.76
C ARG A 4 -7.75 -20.88 -14.81
N ARG A 5 -8.33 -21.25 -15.95
CA ARG A 5 -9.78 -21.25 -16.14
C ARG A 5 -10.24 -22.45 -16.96
N GLN A 6 -11.50 -22.84 -16.85
CA GLN A 6 -12.14 -23.71 -17.83
C GLN A 6 -13.03 -22.90 -18.79
N LEU A 7 -12.97 -23.21 -20.07
CA LEU A 7 -13.85 -22.63 -21.09
C LEU A 7 -15.26 -23.22 -20.95
N GLU A 8 -16.27 -22.36 -20.79
CA GLU A 8 -17.65 -22.80 -20.51
C GLU A 8 -18.25 -23.69 -21.61
N LYS A 9 -17.91 -23.42 -22.88
CA LYS A 9 -18.46 -24.17 -24.02
C LYS A 9 -17.76 -25.50 -24.28
N SER A 10 -16.48 -25.62 -23.96
CA SER A 10 -15.67 -26.80 -24.31
C SER A 10 -15.17 -27.59 -23.10
N GLY A 11 -15.33 -27.08 -21.89
CA GLY A 11 -14.80 -27.67 -20.65
C GLY A 11 -13.26 -27.66 -20.56
N VAL A 12 -12.57 -27.08 -21.54
CA VAL A 12 -11.10 -27.14 -21.62
C VAL A 12 -10.47 -26.20 -20.62
N ALA A 13 -9.57 -26.74 -19.80
CA ALA A 13 -8.74 -25.95 -18.89
C ALA A 13 -7.65 -25.19 -19.68
N ILE A 14 -7.68 -23.86 -19.58
CA ILE A 14 -6.71 -22.96 -20.18
C ILE A 14 -5.88 -22.26 -19.11
N LYS A 15 -4.66 -21.88 -19.48
CA LYS A 15 -3.73 -21.12 -18.65
C LYS A 15 -3.42 -19.81 -19.37
N ILE A 16 -3.82 -18.69 -18.77
CA ILE A 16 -3.66 -17.36 -19.32
C ILE A 16 -2.56 -16.65 -18.56
N LYS A 17 -1.56 -16.12 -19.27
CA LYS A 17 -0.56 -15.22 -18.69
C LYS A 17 -1.01 -13.79 -18.91
N VAL A 18 -1.39 -13.12 -17.83
CA VAL A 18 -1.78 -11.70 -17.85
C VAL A 18 -0.58 -10.87 -17.36
N PRO A 19 -0.02 -9.96 -18.17
CA PRO A 19 1.00 -9.03 -17.71
C PRO A 19 0.52 -8.19 -16.52
N VAL A 20 1.42 -7.79 -15.62
CA VAL A 20 1.04 -6.94 -14.47
C VAL A 20 0.49 -5.58 -14.92
N THR A 21 0.96 -5.09 -16.07
CA THR A 21 0.57 -3.80 -16.67
C THR A 21 -0.87 -3.74 -17.15
N GLU A 22 -1.55 -4.88 -17.31
CA GLU A 22 -2.96 -4.96 -17.71
C GLU A 22 -3.92 -4.83 -16.52
N TYR A 23 -3.41 -4.91 -15.28
CA TYR A 23 -4.23 -4.72 -14.10
C TYR A 23 -4.43 -3.23 -13.83
N ILE A 24 -5.67 -2.86 -13.54
CA ILE A 24 -6.10 -1.51 -13.18
C ILE A 24 -5.57 -1.14 -11.79
N GLY A 25 -5.55 -2.09 -10.86
CA GLY A 25 -5.14 -1.82 -9.48
C GLY A 25 -5.18 -3.02 -8.55
N VAL A 26 -4.83 -2.77 -7.29
CA VAL A 26 -4.94 -3.74 -6.19
C VAL A 26 -6.10 -3.34 -5.30
N ALA A 27 -7.14 -4.17 -5.26
CA ALA A 27 -8.31 -3.94 -4.42
C ALA A 27 -8.22 -4.77 -3.12
N VAL A 28 -8.58 -4.15 -1.99
CA VAL A 28 -8.86 -4.85 -0.74
C VAL A 28 -10.36 -4.87 -0.49
N GLY A 29 -10.88 -6.00 -0.03
CA GLY A 29 -12.28 -6.15 0.36
C GLY A 29 -12.40 -6.95 1.65
N THR A 30 -13.47 -6.69 2.38
CA THR A 30 -13.87 -7.47 3.56
C THR A 30 -15.28 -7.99 3.35
N SER A 31 -15.50 -9.26 3.65
CA SER A 31 -16.80 -9.91 3.63
C SER A 31 -17.03 -10.66 4.94
N ILE A 32 -18.29 -10.83 5.31
CA ILE A 32 -18.68 -11.67 6.44
C ILE A 32 -19.19 -12.98 5.84
N THR A 33 -18.62 -14.11 6.24
CA THR A 33 -19.09 -15.43 5.79
C THR A 33 -20.43 -15.77 6.45
N GLU A 34 -21.12 -16.78 5.93
CA GLU A 34 -22.41 -17.25 6.48
C GLU A 34 -22.32 -17.66 7.97
N GLU A 35 -21.11 -18.05 8.42
CA GLU A 35 -20.80 -18.40 9.81
C GLU A 35 -20.54 -17.17 10.70
N GLY A 36 -20.67 -15.95 10.16
CA GLY A 36 -20.43 -14.70 10.88
C GLY A 36 -18.95 -14.34 11.05
N VAL A 37 -18.05 -15.03 10.35
CA VAL A 37 -16.61 -14.78 10.44
C VAL A 37 -16.21 -13.70 9.43
N LEU A 38 -15.53 -12.66 9.90
CA LEU A 38 -14.92 -11.65 9.03
C LEU A 38 -13.82 -12.30 8.19
N SER A 39 -13.85 -12.09 6.88
CA SER A 39 -12.82 -12.51 5.93
C SER A 39 -12.34 -11.30 5.13
N SER A 40 -11.03 -11.18 4.95
CA SER A 40 -10.43 -10.14 4.12
C SER A 40 -9.73 -10.75 2.93
N SER A 41 -9.90 -10.15 1.75
CA SER A 41 -9.25 -10.57 0.52
C SER A 41 -8.57 -9.41 -0.19
N ILE A 42 -7.52 -9.73 -0.95
CA ILE A 42 -6.83 -8.80 -1.84
C ILE A 42 -6.85 -9.39 -3.25
N GLU A 43 -7.29 -8.57 -4.20
CA GLU A 43 -7.46 -8.95 -5.60
C GLU A 43 -6.71 -7.97 -6.51
N LEU A 44 -6.08 -8.49 -7.56
CA LEU A 44 -5.65 -7.69 -8.70
C LEU A 44 -6.84 -7.51 -9.62
N VAL A 45 -7.24 -6.26 -9.83
CA VAL A 45 -8.40 -5.90 -10.63
C VAL A 45 -7.97 -5.70 -12.07
N HIS A 46 -8.64 -6.38 -12.99
CA HIS A 46 -8.46 -6.27 -14.43
C HIS A 46 -9.71 -5.65 -15.06
N GLY A 47 -9.59 -5.06 -16.25
CA GLY A 47 -10.75 -4.49 -16.97
C GLY A 47 -11.79 -5.54 -17.38
N ASP A 48 -11.33 -6.76 -17.62
CA ASP A 48 -12.15 -7.96 -17.74
C ASP A 48 -12.29 -8.63 -16.35
N PRO A 49 -13.51 -8.69 -15.77
CA PRO A 49 -13.75 -9.32 -14.46
C PRO A 49 -13.32 -10.78 -14.39
N GLU A 50 -13.30 -11.50 -15.51
CA GLU A 50 -12.91 -12.92 -15.56
C GLU A 50 -11.41 -13.13 -15.38
N LEU A 51 -10.62 -12.05 -15.46
CA LEU A 51 -9.16 -12.06 -15.29
C LEU A 51 -8.69 -11.47 -13.95
N ASN A 52 -9.65 -11.12 -13.07
CA ASN A 52 -9.33 -10.76 -11.69
C ASN A 52 -8.59 -11.90 -10.99
N TYR A 53 -7.60 -11.56 -10.17
CA TYR A 53 -6.74 -12.55 -9.53
C TYR A 53 -6.60 -12.29 -8.04
N LYS A 54 -7.12 -13.20 -7.22
CA LYS A 54 -6.99 -13.16 -5.76
C LYS A 54 -5.57 -13.52 -5.35
N VAL A 55 -4.86 -12.55 -4.76
CA VAL A 55 -3.44 -12.72 -4.33
C VAL A 55 -3.31 -13.09 -2.87
N PHE A 56 -4.31 -12.77 -2.06
CA PHE A 56 -4.28 -12.96 -0.62
C PHE A 56 -5.70 -13.10 -0.06
N GLU A 57 -5.84 -13.91 0.98
CA GLU A 57 -7.07 -14.13 1.72
C GLU A 57 -6.71 -14.52 3.16
N GLU A 58 -7.41 -13.93 4.13
CA GLU A 58 -7.21 -14.18 5.56
C GLU A 58 -8.55 -14.09 6.31
N SER A 59 -8.71 -14.91 7.35
CA SER A 59 -9.79 -14.71 8.33
C SER A 59 -9.44 -13.56 9.29
N GLY A 60 -10.36 -12.62 9.45
CA GLY A 60 -10.13 -11.36 10.14
C GLY A 60 -9.47 -10.33 9.24
N ASN A 61 -8.75 -9.37 9.82
CA ASN A 61 -8.16 -8.22 9.13
C ASN A 61 -6.77 -7.83 9.67
N GLY A 62 -6.10 -8.73 10.40
CA GLY A 62 -4.89 -8.42 11.15
C GLY A 62 -3.72 -7.96 10.28
N SER A 63 -3.51 -8.61 9.14
CA SER A 63 -2.38 -8.32 8.25
C SER A 63 -2.78 -7.70 6.90
N VAL A 64 -4.06 -7.73 6.56
CA VAL A 64 -4.56 -7.39 5.21
C VAL A 64 -4.11 -6.00 4.72
N VAL A 65 -4.13 -4.99 5.59
CA VAL A 65 -3.78 -3.61 5.19
C VAL A 65 -2.31 -3.52 4.81
N ALA A 66 -1.44 -4.17 5.57
CA ALA A 66 0.00 -4.18 5.30
C ALA A 66 0.31 -4.95 4.01
N GLU A 67 -0.30 -6.12 3.81
CA GLU A 67 -0.12 -6.90 2.58
C GLU A 67 -0.67 -6.17 1.36
N TRP A 68 -1.81 -5.51 1.47
CA TRP A 68 -2.40 -4.72 0.39
C TRP A 68 -1.48 -3.59 -0.07
N GLN A 69 -0.92 -2.83 0.88
CA GLN A 69 0.08 -1.79 0.56
C GLN A 69 1.37 -2.38 -0.03
N ASN A 70 1.81 -3.54 0.48
CA ASN A 70 2.99 -4.25 -0.01
C ASN A 70 2.81 -4.69 -1.48
N TRP A 71 1.63 -5.21 -1.83
CA TRP A 71 1.28 -5.58 -3.20
C TRP A 71 1.24 -4.36 -4.13
N GLY A 72 0.58 -3.27 -3.73
CA GLY A 72 0.58 -2.03 -4.52
C GLY A 72 1.99 -1.49 -4.77
N LYS A 73 2.85 -1.51 -3.76
CA LYS A 73 4.25 -1.06 -3.89
C LYS A 73 5.08 -1.98 -4.79
N LYS A 74 4.99 -3.30 -4.61
CA LYS A 74 5.77 -4.29 -5.39
C LYS A 74 5.37 -4.29 -6.86
N LEU A 75 4.07 -4.20 -7.15
CA LEU A 75 3.54 -4.24 -8.51
C LEU A 75 3.44 -2.85 -9.15
N ARG A 76 3.64 -1.77 -8.37
CA ARG A 76 3.48 -0.37 -8.79
C ARG A 76 2.08 -0.09 -9.34
N LEU A 77 1.07 -0.65 -8.68
CA LEU A 77 -0.33 -0.50 -9.06
C LEU A 77 -1.06 0.41 -8.06
N PRO A 78 -2.07 1.18 -8.50
CA PRO A 78 -2.90 1.97 -7.61
C PRO A 78 -3.68 1.08 -6.65
N LEU A 79 -3.97 1.62 -5.47
CA LEU A 79 -4.69 0.93 -4.41
C LEU A 79 -6.17 1.32 -4.45
N TYR A 80 -7.05 0.33 -4.28
CA TYR A 80 -8.50 0.50 -4.23
C TYR A 80 -9.09 -0.22 -3.01
N ILE A 81 -10.19 0.32 -2.49
CA ILE A 81 -11.03 -0.31 -1.48
C ILE A 81 -12.32 -0.74 -2.16
N LYS A 82 -12.65 -2.03 -2.07
CA LYS A 82 -13.90 -2.60 -2.57
C LYS A 82 -14.95 -2.42 -1.47
N ALA A 83 -15.91 -1.53 -1.72
CA ALA A 83 -17.03 -1.30 -0.81
C ALA A 83 -18.02 -2.47 -0.85
N GLY A 84 -18.91 -2.54 0.14
CA GLY A 84 -19.91 -3.62 0.25
C GLY A 84 -20.93 -3.65 -0.90
N ASP A 85 -21.08 -2.54 -1.62
CA ASP A 85 -21.88 -2.43 -2.85
C ASP A 85 -21.13 -2.87 -4.12
N GLY A 86 -19.86 -3.29 -3.97
CA GLY A 86 -18.99 -3.70 -5.07
C GLY A 86 -18.27 -2.53 -5.77
N SER A 87 -18.51 -1.28 -5.36
CA SER A 87 -17.82 -0.13 -5.93
C SER A 87 -16.34 -0.10 -5.50
N MET A 88 -15.49 0.46 -6.36
CA MET A 88 -14.05 0.58 -6.10
C MET A 88 -13.70 2.04 -5.79
N LEU A 89 -13.31 2.29 -4.55
CA LEU A 89 -12.90 3.61 -4.09
C LEU A 89 -11.37 3.72 -4.18
N PRO A 90 -10.82 4.71 -4.91
CA PRO A 90 -9.39 4.90 -4.98
C PRO A 90 -8.83 5.27 -3.60
N TYR A 91 -7.78 4.60 -3.17
CA TYR A 91 -7.06 4.92 -1.95
C TYR A 91 -5.80 5.71 -2.28
N SER A 92 -5.85 7.03 -2.11
CA SER A 92 -4.69 7.89 -2.28
C SER A 92 -3.87 7.93 -0.99
N GLN A 93 -2.58 7.56 -1.06
CA GLN A 93 -1.60 7.89 -0.03
C GLN A 93 -1.13 9.36 -0.11
N GLN A 94 -1.94 10.24 -0.71
CA GLN A 94 -1.59 11.63 -0.95
C GLN A 94 -2.43 12.56 -0.08
N VAL A 95 -1.77 13.50 0.59
CA VAL A 95 -2.43 14.68 1.15
C VAL A 95 -2.17 15.82 0.16
N SER A 96 -3.23 16.45 -0.35
CA SER A 96 -3.14 17.59 -1.28
C SER A 96 -2.28 17.33 -2.53
N GLY A 97 -2.29 16.10 -3.06
CA GLY A 97 -1.59 15.73 -4.30
C GLY A 97 -0.10 15.38 -4.14
N VAL A 98 0.42 15.33 -2.91
CA VAL A 98 1.81 14.94 -2.64
C VAL A 98 1.86 13.52 -2.10
N ALA A 99 2.62 12.63 -2.74
CA ALA A 99 2.88 11.28 -2.23
C ALA A 99 3.58 11.34 -0.88
N LEU A 100 2.98 10.71 0.14
CA LEU A 100 3.62 10.55 1.45
C LEU A 100 4.85 9.63 1.28
N GLY A 101 6.04 10.22 1.37
CA GLY A 101 7.29 9.47 1.47
C GLY A 101 7.44 8.81 2.83
N ALA A 102 8.49 8.00 3.01
CA ALA A 102 8.88 7.54 4.33
C ALA A 102 9.05 8.74 5.28
N ASN A 103 8.58 8.62 6.52
CA ASN A 103 8.81 9.65 7.53
C ASN A 103 10.31 9.71 7.83
N VAL A 104 11.03 10.59 7.15
CA VAL A 104 12.44 10.85 7.38
C VAL A 104 12.51 12.03 8.33
N ALA A 105 13.06 11.82 9.52
CA ALA A 105 13.38 12.91 10.42
C ALA A 105 14.22 13.93 9.64
N ARG A 106 13.79 15.19 9.61
CA ARG A 106 14.56 16.26 8.96
C ARG A 106 15.98 16.24 9.51
N ARG A 107 16.97 16.33 8.62
CA ARG A 107 18.38 16.47 9.00
C ARG A 107 18.49 17.68 9.91
N ARG A 108 18.68 17.45 11.22
CA ARG A 108 18.88 18.52 12.21
C ARG A 108 20.17 19.24 11.84
N VAL A 109 20.07 20.56 11.66
CA VAL A 109 21.24 21.42 11.47
C VAL A 109 21.98 21.50 12.80
N GLY A 110 23.31 21.65 12.80
CA GLY A 110 24.14 21.52 14.02
C GLY A 110 23.77 22.45 15.20
N HIS A 111 22.91 23.45 14.98
CA HIS A 111 22.32 24.31 16.01
C HIS A 111 21.21 23.66 16.83
N GLU A 112 20.64 22.56 16.34
CA GLU A 112 19.46 21.88 16.91
C GLU A 112 19.82 20.59 17.67
N VAL A 113 21.12 20.31 17.80
CA VAL A 113 21.68 19.10 18.44
C VAL A 113 22.35 19.43 19.78
N GLU A 114 21.68 20.19 20.64
CA GLU A 114 21.99 20.25 22.08
C GLU A 114 23.25 21.01 22.54
N ARG A 115 23.77 22.04 21.83
CA ARG A 115 24.88 22.87 22.38
C ARG A 115 24.78 24.37 22.09
N ARG A 116 25.24 25.18 23.07
CA ARG A 116 25.41 26.63 22.97
C ARG A 116 26.28 27.00 21.75
N PRO A 117 25.87 27.99 20.94
CA PRO A 117 26.64 28.52 19.81
C PRO A 117 28.10 28.87 20.16
N ARG A 118 29.01 28.64 19.21
CA ARG A 118 30.48 28.77 19.38
C ARG A 118 30.93 30.13 19.92
N PHE A 119 30.23 31.21 19.54
CA PHE A 119 30.53 32.57 19.98
C PHE A 119 30.21 32.81 21.46
N LEU A 120 29.28 32.04 22.05
CA LEU A 120 28.95 32.09 23.48
C LEU A 120 29.91 31.28 24.36
N ASN A 121 30.85 30.54 23.77
CA ASN A 121 31.88 29.80 24.51
C ASN A 121 33.19 30.61 24.68
N ARG A 122 33.29 31.83 24.15
CA ARG A 122 34.43 32.70 24.41
C ARG A 122 34.20 33.48 25.70
N ARG A 123 34.84 33.04 26.80
CA ARG A 123 35.09 33.90 27.95
C ARG A 123 36.30 34.79 27.63
N GLN A 124 36.14 36.10 27.71
CA GLN A 124 37.29 37.02 27.82
C GLN A 124 37.78 37.00 29.28
N PRO A 125 39.07 36.72 29.55
CA PRO A 125 39.65 37.05 30.84
C PRO A 125 39.65 38.58 30.98
N GLY A 126 39.22 39.09 32.14
CA GLY A 126 39.33 40.51 32.44
C GLY A 126 40.80 40.93 32.54
N GLU A 127 41.13 42.07 31.97
CA GLU A 127 42.46 42.67 32.06
C GLU A 127 42.60 43.31 33.45
N THR A 128 43.61 42.90 34.21
CA THR A 128 43.90 43.46 35.53
C THR A 128 44.59 44.80 35.36
N ALA A 129 43.98 45.86 35.89
CA ALA A 129 44.63 47.14 36.17
C ALA A 129 45.02 47.21 37.65
#